data_AF-A0A6S7LRY0-F1
#
_entry.id   AF-A0A6S7LRY0-F1
#
_cell.length_a   1.000
_cell.length_b   1.000
_cell.length_c   1.000
_cell.angle_alpha   90.00
_cell.angle_beta   90.00
_cell.angle_gamma   90.00
#
_symmetry.space_group_name_H-M   'P 1'
#
loop_
_entity.id
_entity.type
_entity.pdbx_description
1 polymer ?
#
loop_
_entity_poly.entity_id
_entity_poly.type
_entity_poly.pdbx_seq_one_letter_code
_entity_poly.pdbx_strand_id
1 'polypeptide(L)'
;MFLVLSDSASVDVQVISFFNDLEALYVLFSKTQRIHDLFEAVQLEENLKVLSLKRLNTVRWHSRDLKVLLSRYDCILSVLETVALDSLIDGNPRKTSIGLLKQIQTKQFLATAYLFREIFASAGPLSRYLQRVDVDFGKALGMVESAIDELNELCKEPELIIRYVEQKHNSPSVIWQQPRIRRRRRIDDENAEGEPAETPEDHWKRNTFYVSVDTILNSLKNRFEKNQPLLQAFSLFAPSRFPQLVKNFKTAHDLQACLNTFCETYSIDA
;
A
#
# COMPACT_ATOMS: atom_id res chain seq x y z
N MET A 1 -2.27 -8.20 6.67
CA MET A 1 -2.01 -6.92 5.96
C MET A 1 -3.05 -5.84 6.21
N PHE A 2 -4.25 -6.19 6.69
CA PHE A 2 -5.35 -5.23 6.87
C PHE A 2 -5.23 -4.27 8.06
N LEU A 3 -4.31 -4.52 9.00
CA LEU A 3 -4.03 -3.61 10.12
C LEU A 3 -2.68 -2.88 9.98
N VAL A 4 -1.72 -3.45 9.24
CA VAL A 4 -0.39 -2.83 9.04
C VAL A 4 -0.47 -1.58 8.16
N LEU A 5 -1.39 -1.58 7.19
CA LEU A 5 -1.56 -0.47 6.24
C LEU A 5 -2.53 0.61 6.73
N SER A 6 -3.48 0.29 7.61
CA SER A 6 -4.28 1.34 8.27
C SER A 6 -3.37 2.22 9.12
N ASP A 7 -2.37 1.61 9.76
CA ASP A 7 -1.35 2.31 10.53
C ASP A 7 -0.58 3.26 9.58
N SER A 8 -0.09 2.80 8.42
CA SER A 8 0.62 3.64 7.44
C SER A 8 -0.23 4.76 6.83
N ALA A 9 -1.49 4.46 6.52
CA ALA A 9 -2.44 5.43 5.97
C ALA A 9 -2.84 6.51 6.98
N SER A 10 -2.51 6.36 8.26
CA SER A 10 -2.83 7.35 9.30
C SER A 10 -1.69 8.34 9.59
N VAL A 11 -0.48 8.09 9.07
CA VAL A 11 0.74 8.80 9.51
C VAL A 11 1.11 9.95 8.57
N ASP A 12 0.84 9.83 7.27
CA ASP A 12 1.26 10.83 6.28
C ASP A 12 0.09 11.43 5.49
N VAL A 13 0.11 12.76 5.35
CA VAL A 13 -0.94 13.54 4.68
C VAL A 13 -1.00 13.22 3.19
N GLN A 14 0.16 13.00 2.54
CA GLN A 14 0.19 12.67 1.12
C GLN A 14 -0.40 11.28 0.86
N VAL A 15 -0.13 10.30 1.73
CA VAL A 15 -0.77 8.98 1.68
C VAL A 15 -2.29 9.06 1.87
N ILE A 16 -2.76 9.85 2.84
CA ILE A 16 -4.21 10.06 3.06
C ILE A 16 -4.84 10.70 1.83
N SER A 17 -4.23 11.76 1.28
CA SER A 17 -4.73 12.44 0.08
C SER A 17 -4.80 11.47 -1.10
N PHE A 18 -3.71 10.73 -1.35
CA PHE A 18 -3.64 9.73 -2.41
C PHE A 18 -4.82 8.75 -2.34
N PHE A 19 -5.10 8.22 -1.15
CA PHE A 19 -6.19 7.26 -0.98
C PHE A 19 -7.58 7.88 -1.08
N ASN A 20 -7.76 9.12 -0.64
CA ASN A 20 -9.00 9.86 -0.87
C ASN A 20 -9.24 10.10 -2.36
N ASP A 21 -8.19 10.41 -3.12
CA ASP A 21 -8.25 10.58 -4.57
C ASP A 21 -8.67 9.28 -5.26
N LEU A 22 -8.15 8.12 -4.81
CA LEU A 22 -8.56 6.82 -5.35
C LEU A 22 -10.03 6.48 -5.06
N GLU A 23 -10.52 6.77 -3.85
CA GLU A 23 -11.95 6.58 -3.53
C GLU A 23 -12.82 7.54 -4.35
N ALA A 24 -12.40 8.79 -4.53
CA ALA A 24 -13.11 9.75 -5.37
C ALA A 24 -13.16 9.32 -6.85
N LEU A 25 -12.06 8.79 -7.39
CA LEU A 25 -12.02 8.15 -8.70
C LEU A 25 -13.01 7.00 -8.79
N TYR A 26 -12.96 6.06 -7.84
CA TYR A 26 -13.89 4.93 -7.82
C TYR A 26 -15.35 5.39 -7.82
N VAL A 27 -15.69 6.35 -6.95
CA VAL A 27 -17.05 6.89 -6.85
C VAL A 27 -17.50 7.54 -8.16
N LEU A 28 -16.64 8.35 -8.78
CA LEU A 28 -16.96 9.04 -10.02
C LEU A 28 -17.23 8.05 -11.17
N PHE A 29 -16.33 7.08 -11.36
CA PHE A 29 -16.38 6.10 -12.44
C PHE A 29 -17.42 5.00 -12.22
N SER A 30 -17.82 4.73 -10.98
CA SER A 30 -18.77 3.65 -10.67
C SER A 30 -20.20 4.13 -10.45
N LYS A 31 -20.40 5.35 -9.94
CA LYS A 31 -21.76 5.85 -9.64
C LYS A 31 -22.40 6.59 -10.81
N THR A 32 -21.61 7.03 -11.79
CA THR A 32 -22.13 7.80 -12.93
C THR A 32 -22.13 6.93 -14.18
N GLN A 33 -23.29 6.43 -14.58
CA GLN A 33 -23.41 5.51 -15.73
C GLN A 33 -22.73 6.06 -16.99
N ARG A 34 -22.96 7.34 -17.31
CA ARG A 34 -22.33 7.99 -18.46
C ARG A 34 -20.80 7.97 -18.42
N ILE A 35 -20.20 8.14 -17.24
CA ILE A 35 -18.74 8.13 -17.07
C ILE A 35 -18.22 6.68 -17.15
N HIS A 36 -18.97 5.73 -16.60
CA HIS A 36 -18.67 4.31 -16.73
C HIS A 36 -18.64 3.91 -18.21
N ASP A 37 -19.69 4.23 -18.97
CA ASP A 37 -19.79 3.90 -20.40
C ASP A 37 -18.70 4.59 -21.21
N LEU A 38 -18.39 5.85 -20.90
CA LEU A 38 -17.29 6.58 -21.53
C LEU A 38 -15.94 5.91 -21.23
N PHE A 39 -15.72 5.45 -20.00
CA PHE A 39 -14.49 4.75 -19.64
C PHE A 39 -14.36 3.38 -20.33
N GLU A 40 -15.45 2.67 -20.57
CA GLU A 40 -15.44 1.46 -21.39
C GLU A 40 -15.13 1.79 -22.85
N ALA A 41 -15.75 2.83 -23.41
CA ALA A 41 -15.54 3.26 -24.79
C ALA A 41 -14.07 3.64 -25.04
N VAL A 42 -13.48 4.50 -24.20
CA VAL A 42 -12.07 4.92 -24.31
C VAL A 42 -11.12 3.71 -24.22
N GLN A 43 -11.42 2.72 -23.38
CA GLN A 43 -10.60 1.50 -23.30
C GLN A 43 -10.69 0.65 -24.58
N LEU A 44 -11.87 0.56 -25.17
CA LEU A 44 -12.08 -0.20 -26.41
C LEU A 44 -11.43 0.47 -27.62
N GLU A 45 -11.47 1.80 -27.69
CA GLU A 45 -10.77 2.58 -28.73
C GLU A 45 -9.26 2.33 -28.72
N GLU A 46 -8.67 2.19 -27.52
CA GLU A 46 -7.25 1.85 -27.33
C GLU A 46 -6.95 0.33 -27.47
N ASN A 47 -7.92 -0.47 -27.93
CA ASN A 47 -7.82 -1.93 -28.04
C ASN A 47 -7.43 -2.64 -26.72
N LEU A 48 -7.82 -2.07 -25.58
CA LEU A 48 -7.55 -2.63 -24.26
C LEU A 48 -8.71 -3.51 -23.79
N LYS A 49 -8.39 -4.56 -23.04
CA LYS A 49 -9.41 -5.31 -22.28
C LYS A 49 -10.09 -4.36 -21.29
N VAL A 50 -11.42 -4.28 -21.34
CA VAL A 50 -12.20 -3.46 -20.42
C VAL A 50 -11.99 -3.93 -18.98
N LEU A 51 -11.57 -2.99 -18.13
CA LEU A 51 -11.42 -3.17 -16.69
C LEU A 51 -12.15 -2.04 -15.98
N SER A 52 -12.84 -2.36 -14.90
CA SER A 52 -13.47 -1.37 -14.02
C SER A 52 -12.58 -1.06 -12.82
N LEU A 53 -12.63 0.19 -12.36
CA LEU A 53 -12.06 0.57 -11.07
C LEU A 53 -12.84 -0.14 -9.97
N LYS A 54 -12.11 -0.67 -8.98
CA LYS A 54 -12.71 -1.31 -7.82
C LYS A 54 -12.59 -0.41 -6.60
N ARG A 55 -13.59 -0.50 -5.73
CA ARG A 55 -13.57 0.21 -4.46
C ARG A 55 -12.39 -0.28 -3.64
N LEU A 56 -11.60 0.67 -3.16
CA LEU A 56 -10.60 0.38 -2.15
C LEU A 56 -11.31 0.36 -0.81
N ASN A 57 -11.61 -0.84 -0.34
CA ASN A 57 -12.16 -0.97 1.00
C ASN A 57 -11.04 -0.61 1.99
N THR A 58 -11.30 0.30 2.92
CA THR A 58 -10.35 0.71 3.98
C THR A 58 -9.74 -0.47 4.72
N VAL A 59 -10.51 -1.55 4.83
CA VAL A 59 -10.14 -2.81 5.49
C VAL A 59 -9.50 -3.81 4.54
N ARG A 60 -9.61 -3.69 3.20
CA ARG A 60 -9.04 -4.66 2.25
C ARG A 60 -8.49 -4.05 0.95
N TRP A 61 -7.22 -3.68 1.01
CA TRP A 61 -6.41 -3.22 -0.11
C TRP A 61 -5.93 -4.41 -0.95
N HIS A 62 -6.20 -4.41 -2.26
CA HIS A 62 -5.69 -5.44 -3.17
C HIS A 62 -4.73 -4.80 -4.18
N SER A 63 -3.54 -5.40 -4.33
CA SER A 63 -2.56 -5.02 -5.38
C SER A 63 -3.17 -4.97 -6.79
N ARG A 64 -4.22 -5.76 -7.03
CA ARG A 64 -4.97 -5.77 -8.28
C ARG A 64 -5.61 -4.43 -8.59
N ASP A 65 -6.13 -3.72 -7.60
CA ASP A 65 -6.91 -2.50 -7.80
C ASP A 65 -5.99 -1.35 -8.24
N LEU A 66 -4.83 -1.24 -7.58
CA LEU A 66 -3.78 -0.30 -7.96
C LEU A 66 -3.16 -0.64 -9.32
N LYS A 67 -3.08 -1.92 -9.66
CA LYS A 67 -2.65 -2.36 -10.99
C LYS A 67 -3.62 -1.90 -12.09
N VAL A 68 -4.94 -1.95 -11.85
CA VAL A 68 -5.92 -1.42 -12.82
C VAL A 68 -5.70 0.07 -13.03
N LEU A 69 -5.62 0.85 -11.95
CA LEU A 69 -5.35 2.29 -12.00
C LEU A 69 -4.11 2.59 -12.86
N LEU A 70 -2.97 1.99 -12.53
CA LEU A 70 -1.70 2.24 -13.23
C LEU A 70 -1.70 1.75 -14.68
N SER A 71 -2.50 0.72 -15.00
CA SER A 71 -2.63 0.17 -16.36
C SER A 71 -3.65 0.90 -17.24
N ARG A 72 -4.49 1.74 -16.65
CA ARG A 72 -5.55 2.52 -17.32
C ARG A 72 -5.38 4.01 -17.08
N TYR A 73 -4.20 4.44 -16.65
CA TYR A 73 -3.93 5.81 -16.25
C TYR A 73 -4.27 6.80 -17.37
N ASP A 74 -3.81 6.53 -18.60
CA ASP A 74 -4.08 7.41 -19.75
C ASP A 74 -5.57 7.45 -20.11
N CYS A 75 -6.26 6.30 -20.07
CA CYS A 75 -7.72 6.26 -20.26
C CYS A 75 -8.45 7.06 -19.18
N ILE A 76 -8.01 6.98 -17.91
CA ILE A 76 -8.60 7.72 -16.79
C ILE A 76 -8.41 9.22 -17.01
N LEU A 77 -7.22 9.66 -17.44
CA LEU A 77 -6.96 11.05 -17.78
C LEU A 77 -7.88 11.54 -18.90
N SER A 78 -7.97 10.79 -19.99
CA SER A 78 -8.83 11.13 -21.14
C SER A 78 -10.30 11.29 -20.74
N VAL A 79 -10.83 10.37 -19.92
CA VAL A 79 -12.20 10.46 -19.40
C VAL A 79 -12.38 11.69 -18.53
N LEU A 80 -11.45 11.96 -17.61
CA LEU A 80 -11.56 13.12 -16.72
C LEU A 80 -11.46 14.44 -17.47
N GLU A 81 -10.59 14.54 -18.48
CA GLU A 81 -10.46 15.71 -19.36
C GLU A 81 -11.74 15.94 -20.14
N THR A 82 -12.30 14.88 -20.72
CA THR A 82 -13.58 14.93 -21.44
C THR A 82 -14.70 15.42 -20.52
N VAL A 83 -14.82 14.86 -19.32
CA VAL A 83 -15.85 15.25 -18.34
C VAL A 83 -15.62 16.68 -17.81
N ALA A 84 -14.37 17.13 -17.69
CA ALA A 84 -14.04 18.49 -17.25
C ALA A 84 -14.42 19.55 -18.30
N LEU A 85 -14.30 19.21 -19.59
CA LEU A 85 -14.61 20.09 -20.72
C LEU A 85 -16.09 20.07 -21.11
N ASP A 86 -16.81 18.99 -20.83
CA ASP A 86 -18.22 18.84 -21.17
C ASP A 86 -19.11 19.81 -20.37
N SER A 87 -19.62 20.84 -21.04
CA SER A 87 -20.51 21.86 -20.46
C SER A 87 -21.92 21.32 -20.18
N LEU A 88 -22.28 20.15 -20.73
CA LEU A 88 -23.57 19.50 -20.48
C LEU A 88 -23.55 18.70 -19.16
N ILE A 89 -22.36 18.40 -18.63
CA ILE A 89 -22.20 17.77 -17.32
C ILE A 89 -22.18 18.88 -16.27
N ASP A 90 -23.36 19.26 -15.78
CA ASP A 90 -23.47 20.26 -14.72
C ASP A 90 -23.30 19.63 -13.32
N GLY A 91 -22.80 20.44 -12.37
CA GLY A 91 -22.77 20.12 -10.95
C GLY A 91 -21.48 19.43 -10.47
N ASN A 92 -21.67 18.37 -9.67
CA ASN A 92 -20.61 17.74 -8.89
C ASN A 92 -19.59 16.93 -9.72
N PRO A 93 -19.98 16.09 -10.71
CA PRO A 93 -19.02 15.25 -11.45
C PRO A 93 -17.96 16.04 -12.21
N ARG A 94 -18.33 17.17 -12.82
CA ARG A 94 -17.40 18.05 -13.53
C ARG A 94 -16.37 18.70 -12.59
N LYS A 95 -16.82 19.24 -11.46
CA LYS A 95 -15.94 19.83 -10.43
C LYS A 95 -15.00 18.79 -9.84
N THR A 96 -15.51 17.59 -9.53
CA THR A 96 -14.70 16.47 -9.05
C THR A 96 -13.66 16.08 -10.09
N SER A 97 -14.00 16.03 -11.37
CA SER A 97 -13.06 15.67 -12.44
C SER A 97 -11.91 16.68 -12.57
N ILE A 98 -12.22 17.98 -12.53
CA ILE A 98 -11.20 19.05 -12.53
C ILE A 98 -10.27 18.93 -11.31
N GLY A 99 -10.85 18.69 -10.13
CA GLY A 99 -10.08 18.50 -8.90
C GLY A 99 -9.16 17.28 -8.97
N LEU A 100 -9.67 16.15 -9.44
CA LEU A 100 -8.93 14.90 -9.60
C LEU A 100 -7.80 15.03 -10.61
N LEU A 101 -8.03 15.66 -11.77
CA LEU A 101 -6.96 15.91 -12.76
C LEU A 101 -5.75 16.60 -12.12
N LYS A 102 -6.02 17.66 -11.34
CA LYS A 102 -4.97 18.41 -10.64
C LYS A 102 -4.19 17.56 -9.63
N GLN A 103 -4.82 16.57 -8.99
CA GLN A 103 -4.14 15.71 -8.02
C GLN A 103 -3.38 14.57 -8.69
N ILE A 104 -4.00 13.89 -9.65
CA ILE A 104 -3.44 12.67 -10.23
C ILE A 104 -2.36 12.96 -11.28
N GLN A 105 -2.41 14.11 -11.95
CA GLN A 105 -1.34 14.60 -12.86
C GLN A 105 -0.16 15.19 -12.07
N THR A 106 0.26 14.52 -10.99
CA THR A 106 1.41 14.93 -10.19
C THR A 106 2.40 13.79 -10.05
N LYS A 107 3.69 14.13 -10.05
CA LYS A 107 4.73 13.14 -9.80
C LYS A 107 4.60 12.53 -8.40
N GLN A 108 4.13 13.29 -7.40
CA GLN A 108 3.83 12.77 -6.05
C GLN A 108 2.78 11.68 -6.07
N PHE A 109 1.66 11.90 -6.74
CA PHE A 109 0.57 10.93 -6.80
C PHE A 109 1.05 9.63 -7.46
N LEU A 110 1.73 9.73 -8.59
CA LEU A 110 2.26 8.58 -9.31
C LEU A 110 3.35 7.84 -8.53
N ALA A 111 4.29 8.56 -7.94
CA ALA A 111 5.35 7.97 -7.11
C ALA A 111 4.74 7.24 -5.90
N THR A 112 3.73 7.83 -5.26
CA THR A 112 2.98 7.18 -4.17
C THR A 112 2.25 5.93 -4.67
N ALA A 113 1.62 5.98 -5.84
CA ALA A 113 0.97 4.81 -6.44
C ALA A 113 1.96 3.67 -6.73
N TYR A 114 3.15 3.97 -7.24
CA TYR A 114 4.17 2.94 -7.48
C TYR A 114 4.79 2.41 -6.19
N LEU A 115 5.00 3.27 -5.18
CA LEU A 115 5.43 2.85 -3.85
C LEU A 115 4.46 1.82 -3.25
N PHE A 116 3.16 2.12 -3.23
CA PHE A 116 2.18 1.18 -2.71
C PHE A 116 2.04 -0.07 -3.56
N ARG A 117 2.35 -0.02 -4.87
CA ARG A 117 2.42 -1.21 -5.71
C ARG A 117 3.51 -2.17 -5.23
N GLU A 118 4.71 -1.66 -4.97
CA GLU A 118 5.84 -2.46 -4.48
C GLU A 118 5.56 -3.00 -3.06
N ILE A 119 5.08 -2.14 -2.17
CA ILE A 119 4.66 -2.56 -0.82
C ILE A 119 3.63 -3.69 -0.87
N PHE A 120 2.63 -3.59 -1.75
CA PHE A 120 1.62 -4.62 -1.89
C PHE A 120 2.14 -5.89 -2.56
N ALA A 121 3.18 -5.79 -3.39
CA ALA A 121 3.86 -6.94 -3.95
C ALA A 121 4.57 -7.72 -2.84
N SER A 122 5.27 -7.03 -1.93
CA SER A 122 6.05 -7.68 -0.87
C SER A 122 5.21 -8.25 0.26
N ALA A 123 4.30 -7.45 0.84
CA ALA A 123 3.49 -7.92 1.97
C ALA A 123 2.20 -8.66 1.54
N GLY A 124 1.86 -8.65 0.25
CA GLY A 124 0.63 -9.22 -0.30
C GLY A 124 0.53 -10.76 -0.22
N PRO A 125 1.59 -11.52 -0.56
CA PRO A 125 1.63 -12.97 -0.39
C PRO A 125 1.34 -13.39 1.07
N LEU A 126 2.04 -12.79 2.04
CA LEU A 126 1.83 -13.03 3.46
C LEU A 126 0.38 -12.72 3.86
N SER A 127 -0.16 -11.60 3.40
CA SER A 127 -1.57 -11.23 3.63
C SER A 127 -2.55 -12.31 3.23
N ARG A 128 -2.43 -12.81 2.00
CA ARG A 128 -3.33 -13.80 1.43
C ARG A 128 -3.14 -15.14 2.12
N TYR A 129 -1.93 -15.45 2.54
CA TYR A 129 -1.62 -16.68 3.26
C TYR A 129 -2.28 -16.71 4.63
N LEU A 130 -2.16 -15.63 5.42
CA LEU A 130 -2.78 -15.52 6.74
C LEU A 130 -4.32 -15.51 6.74
N GLN A 131 -4.94 -15.27 5.58
CA GLN A 131 -6.40 -15.30 5.40
C GLN A 131 -6.93 -16.69 5.01
N ARG A 132 -6.06 -17.68 4.85
CA ARG A 132 -6.48 -19.05 4.56
C ARG A 132 -7.07 -19.70 5.81
N VAL A 133 -7.84 -20.76 5.63
CA VAL A 133 -8.39 -21.54 6.75
C VAL A 133 -7.33 -22.45 7.36
N ASP A 134 -6.33 -22.85 6.57
CA ASP A 134 -5.28 -23.82 6.88
C ASP A 134 -3.90 -23.17 7.05
N VAL A 135 -3.81 -22.15 7.91
CA VAL A 135 -2.54 -21.43 8.14
C VAL A 135 -1.55 -22.29 8.94
N ASP A 136 -0.42 -22.63 8.31
CA ASP A 136 0.78 -23.09 9.04
C ASP A 136 1.61 -21.87 9.47
N PHE A 137 1.69 -21.63 10.78
CA PHE A 137 2.40 -20.50 11.37
C PHE A 137 3.91 -20.55 11.16
N GLY A 138 4.51 -21.73 11.03
CA GLY A 138 5.94 -21.86 10.73
C GLY A 138 6.24 -21.34 9.32
N LYS A 139 5.39 -21.68 8.35
CA LYS A 139 5.46 -21.09 7.01
C LYS A 139 5.12 -19.59 7.01
N ALA A 140 4.17 -19.16 7.84
CA ALA A 140 3.84 -17.74 7.98
C ALA A 140 5.06 -16.92 8.45
N LEU A 141 5.84 -17.42 9.41
CA LEU A 141 7.06 -16.77 9.90
C LEU A 141 8.10 -16.58 8.80
N GLY A 142 8.38 -17.62 8.00
CA GLY A 142 9.29 -17.48 6.85
C GLY A 142 8.78 -16.46 5.82
N MET A 143 7.47 -16.38 5.61
CA MET A 143 6.87 -15.34 4.73
C MET A 143 6.94 -13.93 5.32
N VAL A 144 6.98 -13.79 6.65
CA VAL A 144 7.21 -12.50 7.32
C VAL A 144 8.65 -12.05 7.09
N GLU A 145 9.63 -12.93 7.30
CA GLU A 145 11.04 -12.64 7.05
C GLU A 145 11.25 -12.20 5.60
N SER A 146 10.72 -12.96 4.63
CA SER A 146 10.82 -12.58 3.21
C SER A 146 10.19 -11.20 2.92
N ALA A 147 9.02 -10.90 3.50
CA ALA A 147 8.37 -9.61 3.30
C ALA A 147 9.17 -8.45 3.93
N ILE A 148 9.81 -8.68 5.07
CA ILE A 148 10.69 -7.70 5.73
C ILE A 148 11.93 -7.44 4.87
N ASP A 149 12.56 -8.51 4.36
CA ASP A 149 13.74 -8.40 3.52
C ASP A 149 13.45 -7.61 2.23
N GLU A 150 12.37 -7.94 1.52
CA GLU A 150 11.97 -7.23 0.31
C GLU A 150 11.68 -5.74 0.57
N LEU A 151 11.04 -5.41 1.71
CA LEU A 151 10.77 -4.01 2.09
C LEU A 151 12.06 -3.26 2.49
N ASN A 152 13.01 -3.93 3.15
CA ASN A 152 14.32 -3.35 3.45
C ASN A 152 15.13 -3.09 2.17
N GLU A 153 15.08 -3.98 1.18
CA GLU A 153 15.69 -3.75 -0.13
C GLU A 153 15.03 -2.57 -0.84
N LEU A 154 13.70 -2.47 -0.81
CA LEU A 154 12.98 -1.31 -1.36
C LEU A 154 13.47 0.00 -0.74
N CYS A 155 13.71 0.04 0.58
CA CYS A 155 14.20 1.22 1.29
C CYS A 155 15.56 1.74 0.81
N LYS A 156 16.40 0.90 0.19
CA LYS A 156 17.75 1.30 -0.22
C LYS A 156 17.77 2.22 -1.43
N GLU A 157 16.76 2.15 -2.29
CA GLU A 157 16.77 2.83 -3.59
C GLU A 157 15.42 3.51 -3.92
N PRO A 158 14.98 4.52 -3.14
CA PRO A 158 13.77 5.29 -3.46
C PRO A 158 13.82 5.96 -4.84
N GLU A 159 15.02 6.27 -5.33
CA GLU A 159 15.27 6.85 -6.66
C GLU A 159 14.73 5.96 -7.78
N LEU A 160 14.67 4.63 -7.60
CA LEU A 160 14.15 3.74 -8.65
C LEU A 160 12.69 4.03 -8.97
N ILE A 161 11.88 4.31 -7.97
CA ILE A 161 10.46 4.65 -8.18
C ILE A 161 10.34 5.96 -8.93
N ILE A 162 11.12 6.96 -8.53
CA ILE A 162 11.10 8.28 -9.16
C ILE A 162 11.54 8.19 -10.61
N ARG A 163 12.68 7.54 -10.89
CA ARG A 163 13.16 7.28 -12.25
C ARG A 163 12.14 6.53 -13.08
N TYR A 164 11.46 5.54 -12.50
CA TYR A 164 10.41 4.80 -13.19
C TYR A 164 9.21 5.69 -13.56
N VAL A 165 8.77 6.55 -12.64
CA VAL A 165 7.72 7.55 -12.91
C VAL A 165 8.15 8.49 -14.03
N GLU A 166 9.38 9.00 -13.99
CA GLU A 166 9.88 9.94 -14.99
C GLU A 166 10.02 9.32 -16.37
N GLN A 167 10.46 8.07 -16.46
CA GLN A 167 10.55 7.35 -17.72
C GLN A 167 9.18 7.02 -18.30
N LYS A 168 8.24 6.58 -17.45
CA LYS A 168 6.94 6.08 -17.90
C LYS A 168 5.90 7.18 -18.11
N HIS A 169 5.98 8.25 -17.33
CA HIS A 169 5.01 9.36 -17.33
C HIS A 169 5.70 10.68 -17.64
N ASN A 170 6.52 10.69 -18.70
CA ASN A 170 7.27 11.87 -19.15
C ASN A 170 6.38 12.88 -19.90
N SER A 171 5.36 13.40 -19.23
CA SER A 171 4.49 14.44 -19.76
C SER A 171 4.82 15.79 -19.11
N PRO A 172 4.89 16.90 -19.86
CA PRO A 172 5.09 18.24 -19.30
C PRO A 172 4.00 18.64 -18.28
N SER A 173 2.80 18.06 -18.40
CA SER A 173 1.68 18.30 -17.50
C SER A 173 1.84 17.61 -16.14
N VAL A 174 2.73 16.61 -16.03
CA VAL A 174 2.95 15.83 -14.81
C VAL A 174 4.18 16.38 -14.08
N ILE A 175 3.93 17.23 -13.10
CA ILE A 175 4.99 17.94 -12.35
C ILE A 175 5.01 17.56 -10.88
N TRP A 176 6.15 17.79 -10.24
CA TRP A 176 6.23 17.81 -8.78
C TRP A 176 5.53 19.07 -8.26
N GLN A 177 4.46 18.92 -7.49
CA GLN A 177 3.83 20.06 -6.80
C GLN A 177 4.64 20.49 -5.57
N GLN A 178 4.87 21.78 -5.41
CA GLN A 178 5.57 22.28 -4.22
C GLN A 178 4.72 22.02 -2.96
N PRO A 179 5.29 21.44 -1.89
CA PRO A 179 4.57 21.30 -0.63
C PRO A 179 4.16 22.68 -0.12
N ARG A 180 2.96 22.78 0.45
CA ARG A 180 2.46 24.05 0.97
C ARG A 180 3.21 24.42 2.24
N ILE A 181 4.26 25.22 2.12
CA ILE A 181 5.02 25.72 3.26
C ILE A 181 4.10 26.62 4.09
N ARG A 182 3.71 26.18 5.29
CA ARG A 182 3.00 27.03 6.24
C ARG A 182 3.97 28.11 6.72
N ARG A 183 3.76 29.36 6.34
CA ARG A 183 4.56 30.50 6.85
C ARG A 183 4.47 30.51 8.38
N ARG A 184 5.54 30.12 9.06
CA ARG A 184 5.73 30.41 10.49
C ARG A 184 6.03 31.91 10.62
N ARG A 185 5.49 32.57 11.65
CA ARG A 185 5.89 33.94 11.97
C ARG A 185 7.38 33.88 12.33
N ARG A 186 8.21 34.64 11.61
CA ARG A 186 9.62 34.82 11.98
C ARG A 186 9.68 35.59 13.29
N ILE A 187 10.50 35.11 14.21
CA ILE A 187 10.98 35.90 15.35
C ILE A 187 12.28 36.54 14.84
N ASP A 188 12.45 37.85 15.06
CA ASP A 188 13.44 38.70 14.38
C ASP A 188 14.92 38.43 14.75
N ASP A 189 15.25 37.30 15.38
CA ASP A 189 16.58 37.06 15.99
C ASP A 189 17.28 35.76 15.57
N GLU A 190 16.86 35.11 14.49
CA GLU A 190 17.58 33.95 13.94
C GLU A 190 18.28 34.31 12.62
N ASN A 191 19.62 34.36 12.66
CA ASN A 191 20.47 34.28 11.47
C ASN A 191 20.26 32.92 10.79
N ALA A 192 19.24 32.84 9.94
CA ALA A 192 18.98 31.68 9.10
C ALA A 192 19.92 31.70 7.87
N GLU A 193 21.20 31.44 8.10
CA GLU A 193 22.13 31.10 7.03
C GLU A 193 21.77 29.71 6.47
N GLY A 194 21.06 29.71 5.34
CA GLY A 194 21.38 28.82 4.22
C GLY A 194 21.06 27.34 4.33
N GLU A 195 19.92 26.91 4.91
CA GLU A 195 19.40 25.59 4.55
C GLU A 195 18.94 25.59 3.07
N PRO A 196 19.43 24.67 2.22
CA PRO A 196 18.94 24.54 0.86
C PRO A 196 17.42 24.31 0.89
N ALA A 197 16.68 24.99 0.02
CA ALA A 197 15.25 24.74 -0.12
C ALA A 197 15.03 23.26 -0.47
N GLU A 198 14.35 22.52 0.42
CA GLU A 198 14.01 21.12 0.22
C GLU A 198 13.22 20.97 -1.10
N THR A 199 13.69 20.09 -1.98
CA THR A 199 12.96 19.85 -3.24
C THR A 199 11.67 19.07 -2.96
N PRO A 200 10.62 19.21 -3.78
CA PRO A 200 9.41 18.39 -3.64
C PRO A 200 9.68 16.88 -3.70
N GLU A 201 10.71 16.47 -4.43
CA GLU A 201 11.16 15.09 -4.51
C GLU A 201 11.73 14.64 -3.17
N ASP A 202 12.65 15.41 -2.59
CA ASP A 202 13.23 15.12 -1.28
C ASP A 202 12.16 15.10 -0.19
N HIS A 203 11.21 16.03 -0.24
CA HIS A 203 10.06 16.06 0.66
C HIS A 203 9.21 14.79 0.52
N TRP A 204 8.94 14.33 -0.70
CA TRP A 204 8.20 13.09 -0.92
C TRP A 204 8.98 11.87 -0.42
N LYS A 205 10.30 11.79 -0.67
CA LYS A 205 11.15 10.72 -0.15
C LYS A 205 11.09 10.65 1.37
N ARG A 206 11.34 11.79 2.03
CA ARG A 206 11.39 11.87 3.49
C ARG A 206 10.04 11.59 4.15
N ASN A 207 9.00 12.29 3.73
CA ASN A 207 7.74 12.33 4.46
C ASN A 207 6.74 11.26 4.00
N THR A 208 6.87 10.74 2.79
CA THR A 208 5.96 9.74 2.24
C THR A 208 6.65 8.40 2.06
N PHE A 209 7.78 8.34 1.36
CA PHE A 209 8.43 7.07 1.05
C PHE A 209 8.93 6.36 2.32
N TYR A 210 9.89 6.96 3.03
CA TYR A 210 10.49 6.31 4.20
C TYR A 210 9.47 6.08 5.30
N VAL A 211 8.63 7.09 5.60
CA VAL A 211 7.55 6.98 6.59
C VAL A 211 6.61 5.81 6.26
N SER A 212 6.21 5.62 5.00
CA SER A 212 5.32 4.52 4.62
C SER A 212 5.98 3.16 4.82
N VAL A 213 7.22 3.00 4.33
CA VAL A 213 7.92 1.71 4.43
C VAL A 213 8.25 1.38 5.88
N ASP A 214 8.76 2.35 6.64
CA ASP A 214 9.10 2.19 8.07
C ASP A 214 7.87 1.84 8.91
N THR A 215 6.73 2.48 8.65
CA THR A 215 5.50 2.15 9.38
C THR A 215 5.08 0.71 9.13
N ILE A 216 5.22 0.22 7.90
CA ILE A 216 4.87 -1.17 7.53
C ILE A 216 5.84 -2.15 8.15
N LEU A 217 7.14 -1.88 8.03
CA LEU A 217 8.20 -2.68 8.66
C LEU A 217 7.97 -2.78 10.17
N ASN A 218 7.75 -1.65 10.85
CA ASN A 218 7.50 -1.62 12.28
C ASN A 218 6.24 -2.40 12.66
N SER A 219 5.17 -2.31 11.87
CA SER A 219 3.95 -3.06 12.16
C SER A 219 4.13 -4.57 11.92
N LEU A 220 4.90 -4.99 10.92
CA LEU A 220 5.26 -6.40 10.73
C LEU A 220 6.11 -6.92 11.89
N LYS A 221 7.19 -6.21 12.24
CA LYS A 221 8.08 -6.56 13.35
C LYS A 221 7.32 -6.64 14.68
N ASN A 222 6.56 -5.60 15.03
CA ASN A 222 5.81 -5.56 16.28
C ASN A 222 4.76 -6.68 16.41
N ARG A 223 4.17 -7.14 15.30
CA ARG A 223 3.13 -8.18 15.34
C ARG A 223 3.71 -9.59 15.34
N PHE A 224 4.81 -9.80 14.62
CA PHE A 224 5.33 -11.14 14.36
C PHE A 224 6.62 -11.45 15.11
N GLU A 225 7.57 -10.52 15.25
CA GLU A 225 8.79 -10.77 16.02
C GLU A 225 8.47 -10.89 17.52
N LYS A 226 7.64 -9.99 18.06
CA LYS A 226 7.22 -10.06 19.47
C LYS A 226 6.50 -11.36 19.84
N ASN A 227 5.74 -11.90 18.88
CA ASN A 227 4.97 -13.12 19.08
C ASN A 227 5.65 -14.35 18.44
N GLN A 228 6.88 -14.22 17.96
CA GLN A 228 7.57 -15.29 17.25
C GLN A 228 7.65 -16.58 18.07
N PRO A 229 7.99 -16.54 19.39
CA PRO A 229 8.05 -17.76 20.18
C PRO A 229 6.69 -18.46 20.25
N LEU A 230 5.61 -17.70 20.44
CA LEU A 230 4.22 -18.20 20.48
C LEU A 230 3.78 -18.77 19.11
N LEU A 231 4.11 -18.10 18.01
CA LEU A 231 3.78 -18.55 16.66
C LEU A 231 4.54 -19.81 16.27
N GLN A 232 5.81 -19.94 16.68
CA GLN A 232 6.58 -21.18 16.55
C GLN A 232 5.94 -22.31 17.34
N ALA A 233 5.51 -22.03 18.56
CA ALA A 233 4.73 -22.93 19.40
C ALA A 233 3.46 -23.44 18.68
N PHE A 234 2.64 -22.54 18.13
CA PHE A 234 1.45 -22.92 17.37
C PHE A 234 1.77 -23.68 16.08
N SER A 235 2.93 -23.47 15.48
CA SER A 235 3.36 -24.24 14.30
C SER A 235 3.50 -25.75 14.58
N LEU A 236 3.74 -26.15 15.83
CA LEU A 236 3.80 -27.55 16.24
C LEU A 236 2.44 -28.24 16.11
N PHE A 237 1.34 -27.50 16.29
CA PHE A 237 -0.02 -27.98 16.18
C PHE A 237 -0.60 -27.84 14.76
N ALA A 238 0.24 -27.62 13.75
CA ALA A 238 -0.21 -27.57 12.37
C ALA A 238 -0.70 -28.97 11.91
N PRO A 239 -1.92 -29.10 11.33
CA PRO A 239 -2.48 -30.35 10.79
C PRO A 239 -1.50 -31.15 9.92
N SER A 240 -0.70 -30.44 9.12
CA SER A 240 0.33 -30.97 8.24
C SER A 240 1.48 -31.70 8.96
N ARG A 241 1.77 -31.34 10.21
CA ARG A 241 2.87 -31.90 11.02
C ARG A 241 2.42 -33.07 11.90
N PHE A 242 1.12 -33.24 12.14
CA PHE A 242 0.60 -34.37 12.93
C PHE A 242 1.01 -35.75 12.38
N PRO A 243 1.01 -36.04 11.07
CA PRO A 243 1.44 -37.34 10.58
C PRO A 243 2.89 -37.70 10.92
N GLN A 244 3.77 -36.69 11.06
CA GLN A 244 5.16 -36.88 11.48
C GLN A 244 5.27 -36.96 13.02
N LEU A 245 4.50 -36.14 13.73
CA LEU A 245 4.41 -36.18 15.20
C LEU A 245 3.87 -37.52 15.69
N VAL A 246 2.79 -38.04 15.11
CA VAL A 246 2.17 -39.33 15.46
C VAL A 246 3.09 -40.52 15.16
N LYS A 247 4.02 -40.41 14.21
CA LYS A 247 5.06 -41.44 13.99
C LYS A 247 6.14 -41.44 15.08
N ASN A 248 6.40 -40.28 15.68
CA ASN A 248 7.41 -40.10 16.72
C ASN A 248 6.85 -40.29 18.14
N PHE A 249 5.56 -40.06 18.34
CA PHE A 249 4.85 -40.28 19.60
C PHE A 249 4.23 -41.67 19.62
N LYS A 250 4.92 -42.63 20.25
CA LYS A 250 4.43 -44.02 20.37
C LYS A 250 3.46 -44.19 21.53
N THR A 251 3.49 -43.29 22.50
CA THR A 251 2.65 -43.33 23.70
C THR A 251 2.09 -41.95 24.05
N ALA A 252 0.97 -41.92 24.79
CA ALA A 252 0.40 -40.69 25.34
C ALA A 252 1.38 -39.91 26.24
N HIS A 253 2.34 -40.61 26.84
CA HIS A 253 3.40 -40.03 27.66
C HIS A 253 4.36 -39.14 26.85
N ASP A 254 4.68 -39.52 25.61
CA ASP A 254 5.60 -38.73 24.78
C ASP A 254 4.97 -37.40 24.34
N LEU A 255 3.66 -37.42 24.09
CA LEU A 255 2.87 -36.23 23.77
C LEU A 255 2.71 -35.33 24.99
N GLN A 256 2.49 -35.91 26.17
CA GLN A 256 2.45 -35.21 27.46
C GLN A 256 3.81 -34.56 27.78
N ALA A 257 4.93 -35.24 27.53
CA ALA A 257 6.27 -34.68 27.75
C ALA A 257 6.52 -33.48 26.82
N CYS A 258 6.13 -33.58 25.55
CA CYS A 258 6.28 -32.47 24.60
C CYS A 258 5.38 -31.26 24.97
N LEU A 259 4.15 -31.52 25.44
CA LEU A 259 3.27 -30.50 25.99
C LEU A 259 3.81 -29.89 27.28
N ASN A 260 4.43 -30.68 28.16
CA ASN A 260 5.04 -30.17 29.38
C ASN A 260 6.26 -29.29 29.05
N THR A 261 7.13 -29.70 28.11
CA THR A 261 8.25 -28.87 27.64
C THR A 261 7.75 -27.59 26.98
N PHE A 262 6.67 -27.66 26.20
CA PHE A 262 6.00 -26.48 25.67
C PHE A 262 5.50 -25.56 26.80
N CYS A 263 4.82 -26.13 27.80
CA CYS A 263 4.33 -25.38 28.96
C CYS A 263 5.49 -24.77 29.75
N GLU A 264 6.63 -25.46 29.92
CA GLU A 264 7.81 -24.93 30.61
C GLU A 264 8.52 -23.83 29.81
N THR A 265 8.61 -23.97 28.49
CA THR A 265 9.32 -23.02 27.61
C THR A 265 8.51 -21.73 27.38
N TYR A 266 7.18 -21.83 27.43
CA TYR A 266 6.24 -20.74 27.14
C TYR A 266 5.34 -20.37 28.31
N SER A 267 5.59 -20.90 29.52
CA SER A 267 4.96 -20.37 30.73
C SER A 267 5.47 -18.96 30.93
N ILE A 268 4.55 -18.02 30.77
CA ILE A 268 4.72 -16.66 31.24
C ILE A 268 4.57 -16.77 32.76
N ASP A 269 5.64 -16.50 33.51
CA ASP A 269 5.52 -16.20 34.93
C ASP A 269 4.49 -15.07 35.05
N ALA A 270 3.34 -15.40 35.65
CA ALA A 270 2.16 -14.56 35.76
C ALA A 270 2.40 -13.27 36.54
#